data_AF-A0A9X5GVQ2-F1
#
_entry.id   AF-A0A9X5GVQ2-F1
#
_cell.length_a   1.000
_cell.length_b   1.000
_cell.length_c   1.000
_cell.angle_alpha   90.00
_cell.angle_beta   90.00
_cell.angle_gamma   90.00
#
_symmetry.space_group_name_H-M   'P 1'
#
loop_
_entity.id
_entity.type
_entity.pdbx_description
1 polymer ?
#
loop_
_entity_poly.entity_id
_entity_poly.type
_entity_poly.pdbx_seq_one_letter_code
_entity_poly.pdbx_strand_id
1 'polypeptide(L)'
;MNVTISREGLGSLQNGGKARTYEGVMKQKESIMQASKSLGASYGYRLSEEAGKLKGQRDSGAAYSLSDRAEDYVKAYGNPYDEIVQGCKDGTIERYVEDVASKTGFRRMTMEEELANLDKAFQSLADKAEVDAKASKILDGYKEKLSKLKSGQKLSADTDKAKAVQENVSQKLVTLAQAWKDAYKVSGSKEGGMKKVLSMLNGMFGIKNEA
;
A
#
# COMPACT_ATOMS: atom_id res chain seq x y z
N MET A 1 41.68 26.14 -45.21
CA MET A 1 42.02 25.40 -43.97
C MET A 1 41.04 24.24 -43.85
N ASN A 2 41.49 23.01 -44.07
CA ASN A 2 40.71 21.82 -43.77
C ASN A 2 41.04 21.38 -42.35
N VAL A 3 40.06 21.43 -41.44
CA VAL A 3 40.21 20.93 -40.08
C VAL A 3 39.99 19.42 -40.12
N THR A 4 41.08 18.65 -40.09
CA THR A 4 41.03 17.19 -40.01
C THR A 4 40.88 16.77 -38.55
N ILE A 5 39.73 16.19 -38.21
CA ILE A 5 39.49 15.56 -36.92
C ILE A 5 40.21 14.20 -36.91
N SER A 6 41.13 13.99 -35.98
CA SER A 6 41.85 12.72 -35.81
C SER A 6 40.90 11.54 -35.60
N ARG A 7 41.31 10.31 -35.98
CA ARG A 7 40.55 9.06 -35.71
C ARG A 7 40.18 8.90 -34.24
N GLU A 8 41.05 9.36 -33.34
CA GLU A 8 40.80 9.39 -31.89
C GLU A 8 39.71 10.40 -31.49
N GLY A 9 39.64 11.56 -32.16
CA GLY A 9 38.57 12.54 -32.00
C GLY A 9 37.21 12.05 -32.51
N LEU A 10 37.20 11.24 -33.57
CA LEU A 10 36.01 10.53 -34.06
C LEU A 10 35.58 9.39 -33.12
N GLY A 11 36.54 8.66 -32.54
CA GLY A 11 36.30 7.62 -31.53
C GLY A 11 35.71 8.18 -30.24
N SER A 12 36.13 9.38 -29.83
CA SER A 12 35.59 10.05 -28.63
C SER A 12 34.14 10.55 -28.82
N LEU A 13 33.72 10.80 -30.06
CA LEU A 13 32.31 11.07 -30.42
C LEU A 13 31.45 9.79 -30.45
N GLN A 14 32.04 8.65 -30.81
CA GLN A 14 31.36 7.36 -30.88
C GLN A 14 31.21 6.68 -29.50
N ASN A 15 32.16 6.88 -28.58
CA ASN A 15 32.12 6.25 -27.25
C ASN A 15 31.24 6.96 -26.21
N GLY A 16 30.63 8.11 -26.55
CA GLY A 16 29.58 8.75 -25.74
C GLY A 16 28.15 8.25 -26.02
N GLY A 17 28.02 7.15 -26.77
CA GLY A 17 26.87 6.88 -27.65
C GLY A 17 25.70 6.05 -27.12
N LYS A 18 25.54 5.78 -25.82
CA LYS A 18 24.33 5.05 -25.36
C LYS A 18 23.08 5.93 -25.23
N ALA A 19 23.22 7.25 -25.14
CA ALA A 19 22.11 8.17 -24.84
C ALA A 19 21.68 9.10 -26.00
N ARG A 20 22.31 9.06 -27.19
CA ARG A 20 22.09 10.08 -28.24
C ARG A 20 21.46 9.62 -29.55
N THR A 21 21.27 8.32 -29.79
CA THR A 21 20.52 7.86 -30.97
C THR A 21 19.01 7.84 -30.66
N TYR A 22 18.16 8.15 -31.64
CA TYR A 22 16.70 8.03 -31.49
C TYR A 22 16.30 6.66 -30.95
N GLU A 23 16.96 5.61 -31.46
CA GLU A 23 16.76 4.24 -30.99
C GLU A 23 17.21 4.03 -29.53
N GLY A 24 18.32 4.64 -29.10
CA GLY A 24 18.78 4.60 -27.71
C GLY A 24 17.82 5.31 -26.75
N VAL A 25 17.29 6.47 -27.16
CA VAL A 25 16.26 7.19 -26.41
C VAL A 25 14.97 6.38 -26.34
N MET A 26 14.56 5.70 -27.41
CA MET A 26 13.36 4.84 -27.42
C MET A 26 13.54 3.58 -26.57
N LYS A 27 14.71 2.93 -26.57
CA LYS A 27 15.03 1.80 -25.69
C LYS A 27 15.07 2.21 -24.22
N GLN A 28 15.64 3.38 -23.92
CA GLN A 28 15.62 3.96 -22.58
C GLN A 28 14.18 4.28 -22.16
N LYS A 29 13.40 4.89 -23.04
CA LYS A 29 11.97 5.19 -22.84
C LYS A 29 11.16 3.93 -22.58
N GLU A 30 11.41 2.85 -23.31
CA GLU A 30 10.74 1.56 -23.12
C GLU A 30 11.14 0.87 -21.81
N SER A 31 12.42 0.92 -21.45
CA SER A 31 12.91 0.42 -20.15
C SER A 31 12.30 1.20 -18.99
N ILE A 32 12.24 2.53 -19.13
CA ILE A 32 11.58 3.42 -18.17
C ILE A 32 10.07 3.13 -18.10
N MET A 33 9.40 2.91 -19.24
CA MET A 33 7.98 2.52 -19.28
C MET A 33 7.72 1.19 -18.58
N GLN A 34 8.58 0.18 -18.75
CA GLN A 34 8.40 -1.10 -18.07
C GLN A 34 8.63 -0.96 -16.56
N ALA A 35 9.63 -0.16 -16.16
CA ALA A 35 9.83 0.18 -14.76
C ALA A 35 8.65 0.99 -14.18
N SER A 36 8.09 1.94 -14.93
CA SER A 36 7.01 2.84 -14.48
C SER A 36 5.62 2.20 -14.46
N LYS A 37 5.27 1.39 -15.47
CA LYS A 37 4.01 0.61 -15.52
C LYS A 37 3.87 -0.36 -14.35
N SER A 38 4.97 -0.69 -13.68
CA SER A 38 4.98 -1.55 -12.51
C SER A 38 4.62 -0.86 -11.19
N LEU A 39 4.30 0.45 -11.11
CA LEU A 39 4.28 1.17 -9.82
C LEU A 39 2.91 1.56 -9.27
N GLY A 40 2.06 2.22 -10.07
CA GLY A 40 0.72 2.62 -9.60
C GLY A 40 -0.25 1.44 -9.47
N ALA A 41 -0.15 0.47 -10.38
CA ALA A 41 -0.93 -0.77 -10.34
C ALA A 41 -0.34 -1.80 -9.36
N SER A 42 0.93 -1.68 -8.96
CA SER A 42 1.53 -2.65 -8.04
C SER A 42 1.25 -2.36 -6.58
N TYR A 43 1.10 -1.12 -6.11
CA TYR A 43 0.95 -0.92 -4.66
C TYR A 43 -0.30 -1.59 -4.09
N GLY A 44 -1.44 -1.56 -4.80
CA GLY A 44 -2.63 -2.30 -4.36
C GLY A 44 -2.40 -3.81 -4.28
N TYR A 45 -1.70 -4.38 -5.26
CA TYR A 45 -1.32 -5.81 -5.28
C TYR A 45 -0.30 -6.13 -4.18
N ARG A 46 0.80 -5.38 -4.10
CA ARG A 46 1.87 -5.51 -3.09
C ARG A 46 1.30 -5.45 -1.67
N LEU A 47 0.43 -4.48 -1.39
CA LEU A 47 -0.22 -4.36 -0.08
C LEU A 47 -1.08 -5.58 0.23
N SER A 48 -1.84 -6.08 -0.75
CA SER A 48 -2.69 -7.27 -0.58
C SER A 48 -1.88 -8.55 -0.40
N GLU A 49 -0.80 -8.71 -1.17
CA GLU A 49 0.13 -9.83 -1.10
C GLU A 49 0.86 -9.86 0.24
N GLU A 50 1.40 -8.72 0.68
CA GLU A 50 2.10 -8.58 1.95
C GLU A 50 1.18 -8.83 3.14
N ALA A 51 -0.04 -8.26 3.14
CA ALA A 51 -1.03 -8.55 4.16
C ALA A 51 -1.43 -10.04 4.19
N GLY A 52 -1.50 -10.68 3.02
CA GLY A 52 -1.75 -12.12 2.89
C GLY A 52 -0.61 -12.97 3.48
N LYS A 53 0.65 -12.58 3.24
CA LYS A 53 1.84 -13.22 3.83
C LYS A 53 1.85 -13.07 5.35
N LEU A 54 1.63 -11.86 5.87
CA LEU A 54 1.57 -11.58 7.30
C LEU A 54 0.48 -12.40 8.00
N LYS A 55 -0.72 -12.46 7.40
CA LYS A 55 -1.79 -13.32 7.87
C LYS A 55 -1.37 -14.80 7.92
N GLY A 56 -0.70 -15.29 6.86
CA GLY A 56 -0.25 -16.68 6.78
C GLY A 56 0.87 -17.04 7.78
N GLN A 57 1.61 -16.04 8.27
CA GLN A 57 2.66 -16.20 9.29
C GLN A 57 2.13 -16.18 10.73
N ARG A 58 0.86 -15.86 10.95
CA ARG A 58 0.28 -15.88 12.30
C ARG A 58 0.07 -17.33 12.74
N ASP A 59 0.97 -17.81 13.58
CA ASP A 59 0.80 -19.05 14.35
C ASP A 59 -0.19 -18.80 15.49
N SER A 60 -1.48 -18.87 15.19
CA SER A 60 -2.46 -18.91 16.25
C SER A 60 -3.63 -19.80 15.84
N GLY A 61 -3.85 -20.88 16.59
CA GLY A 61 -5.13 -21.59 16.57
C GLY A 61 -6.33 -20.73 17.01
N ALA A 62 -6.12 -19.43 17.25
CA ALA A 62 -7.14 -18.43 17.55
C ALA A 62 -7.72 -17.81 16.27
N ALA A 63 -8.93 -17.29 16.36
CA ALA A 63 -9.60 -16.60 15.26
C ALA A 63 -8.86 -15.32 14.87
N TYR A 64 -8.60 -15.14 13.58
CA TYR A 64 -8.00 -13.94 13.00
C TYR A 64 -8.88 -12.71 13.26
N SER A 65 -8.51 -11.89 14.24
CA SER A 65 -9.35 -10.78 14.70
C SER A 65 -9.26 -9.56 13.78
N LEU A 66 -10.19 -8.62 13.95
CA LEU A 66 -10.13 -7.33 13.25
C LEU A 66 -8.88 -6.52 13.65
N SER A 67 -8.40 -6.66 14.89
CA SER A 67 -7.17 -6.02 15.34
C SER A 67 -5.94 -6.61 14.65
N ASP A 68 -5.88 -7.94 14.54
CA ASP A 68 -4.81 -8.64 13.81
C ASP A 68 -4.77 -8.21 12.35
N ARG A 69 -5.95 -8.15 11.72
CA ARG A 69 -6.08 -7.69 10.34
C ARG A 69 -5.63 -6.23 10.17
N ALA A 70 -5.96 -5.37 11.13
CA ALA A 70 -5.54 -3.97 11.09
C ALA A 70 -4.04 -3.80 11.30
N GLU A 71 -3.43 -4.56 12.20
CA GLU A 71 -1.98 -4.60 12.37
C GLU A 71 -1.28 -5.02 11.07
N ASP A 72 -1.72 -6.12 10.47
CA ASP A 72 -1.11 -6.68 9.26
C ASP A 72 -1.25 -5.71 8.08
N TYR A 73 -2.39 -5.02 7.94
CA TYR A 73 -2.54 -3.99 6.91
C TYR A 73 -1.62 -2.80 7.11
N VAL A 74 -1.50 -2.28 8.33
CA VAL A 74 -0.64 -1.12 8.58
C VAL A 74 0.84 -1.50 8.46
N LYS A 75 1.22 -2.72 8.81
CA LYS A 75 2.56 -3.25 8.57
C LYS A 75 2.85 -3.42 7.08
N ALA A 76 1.90 -3.94 6.31
CA ALA A 76 1.99 -4.04 4.86
C ALA A 76 2.14 -2.67 4.18
N TYR A 77 1.59 -1.61 4.78
CA TYR A 77 1.78 -0.22 4.36
C TYR A 77 3.14 0.36 4.79
N GLY A 78 3.55 0.13 6.04
CA GLY A 78 4.76 0.70 6.60
C GLY A 78 6.04 0.22 5.91
N ASN A 79 6.07 -1.05 5.47
CA ASN A 79 7.20 -1.63 4.75
C ASN A 79 7.56 -0.87 3.45
N PRO A 80 6.64 -0.73 2.46
CA PRO A 80 6.94 0.03 1.25
C PRO A 80 7.13 1.52 1.52
N TYR A 81 6.47 2.10 2.54
CA TYR A 81 6.72 3.50 2.90
C TYR A 81 8.18 3.72 3.30
N ASP A 82 8.70 2.89 4.21
CA ASP A 82 10.10 2.95 4.63
C ASP A 82 11.06 2.69 3.47
N GLU A 83 10.77 1.70 2.63
CA GLU A 83 11.54 1.40 1.41
C GLU A 83 11.64 2.62 0.49
N ILE A 84 10.52 3.32 0.22
CA ILE A 84 10.48 4.52 -0.61
C ILE A 84 11.32 5.63 0.03
N VAL A 85 11.11 5.92 1.32
CA VAL A 85 11.81 7.01 2.00
C VAL A 85 13.31 6.77 2.05
N GLN A 86 13.75 5.58 2.43
CA GLN A 86 15.18 5.26 2.51
C GLN A 86 15.79 5.16 1.11
N GLY A 87 15.11 4.52 0.16
CA GLY A 87 15.60 4.38 -1.20
C GLY A 87 15.75 5.70 -1.94
N CYS A 88 14.87 6.67 -1.69
CA CYS A 88 15.02 8.03 -2.20
C CYS A 88 16.17 8.80 -1.52
N LYS A 89 16.37 8.62 -0.21
CA LYS A 89 17.48 9.26 0.53
C LYS A 89 18.85 8.77 0.07
N ASP A 90 18.98 7.46 -0.11
CA ASP A 90 20.25 6.81 -0.46
C ASP A 90 20.47 6.73 -1.98
N GLY A 91 19.50 7.20 -2.78
CA GLY A 91 19.56 7.22 -4.25
C GLY A 91 19.46 5.85 -4.92
N THR A 92 19.05 4.81 -4.18
CA THR A 92 18.94 3.44 -4.68
C THR A 92 17.62 3.18 -5.42
N ILE A 93 16.63 4.04 -5.21
CA ILE A 93 15.35 4.01 -5.91
C ILE A 93 15.24 5.24 -6.80
N GLU A 94 15.21 5.00 -8.12
CA GLU A 94 14.86 6.00 -9.11
C GLU A 94 13.69 5.50 -9.96
N ARG A 95 12.58 6.24 -9.91
CA ARG A 95 11.36 5.91 -10.64
C ARG A 95 10.90 7.09 -11.46
N TYR A 96 10.16 6.80 -12.51
CA TYR A 96 9.81 7.77 -13.53
C TYR A 96 8.31 7.71 -13.80
N VAL A 97 7.74 8.87 -14.14
CA VAL A 97 6.35 9.05 -14.55
C VAL A 97 6.32 9.69 -15.92
N GLU A 98 5.28 9.40 -16.69
CA GLU A 98 5.04 10.05 -17.98
C GLU A 98 4.91 11.56 -17.78
N ASP A 99 5.64 12.30 -18.60
CA ASP A 99 5.59 13.76 -18.64
C ASP A 99 5.83 14.21 -20.07
N VAL A 100 4.74 14.64 -20.70
CA VAL A 100 4.74 15.12 -22.09
C VAL A 100 5.56 16.40 -22.27
N ALA A 101 5.84 17.15 -21.21
CA ALA A 101 6.71 18.32 -21.24
C ALA A 101 8.20 17.94 -21.14
N SER A 102 8.53 16.71 -20.74
CA SER A 102 9.91 16.22 -20.71
C SER A 102 10.41 15.86 -22.11
N LYS A 103 11.68 16.16 -22.39
CA LYS A 103 12.35 15.81 -23.66
C LYS A 103 12.30 14.31 -23.98
N THR A 104 12.26 13.46 -22.96
CA THR A 104 12.18 12.00 -23.12
C THR A 104 10.75 11.46 -23.05
N GLY A 105 9.76 12.31 -22.76
CA GLY A 105 8.39 11.93 -22.43
C GLY A 105 8.22 11.41 -21.00
N PHE A 106 9.28 11.43 -20.18
CA PHE A 106 9.30 10.96 -18.80
C PHE A 106 10.08 11.90 -17.91
N ARG A 107 9.64 12.06 -16.66
CA ARG A 107 10.44 12.71 -15.62
C ARG A 107 10.58 11.80 -14.43
N ARG A 108 11.58 12.08 -13.60
CA ARG A 108 11.72 11.41 -12.30
C ARG A 108 10.48 11.72 -11.45
N MET A 109 9.88 10.67 -10.91
CA MET A 109 8.80 10.78 -9.92
C MET A 109 9.40 11.30 -8.62
N THR A 110 8.72 12.22 -7.95
CA THR A 110 9.18 12.68 -6.64
C THR A 110 8.80 11.67 -5.56
N MET A 111 9.50 11.70 -4.44
CA MET A 111 9.17 10.87 -3.28
C MET A 111 7.74 11.13 -2.81
N GLU A 112 7.29 12.39 -2.81
CA GLU A 112 5.94 12.78 -2.40
C GLU A 112 4.87 12.20 -3.33
N GLU A 113 5.11 12.22 -4.64
CA GLU A 113 4.19 11.62 -5.63
C GLU A 113 4.10 10.10 -5.45
N GLU A 114 5.22 9.46 -5.16
CA GLU A 114 5.26 8.04 -4.90
C GLU A 114 4.50 7.66 -3.63
N LEU A 115 4.74 8.39 -2.54
CA LEU A 115 4.05 8.20 -1.27
C LEU A 115 2.54 8.48 -1.41
N ALA A 116 2.15 9.46 -2.23
CA ALA A 116 0.74 9.72 -2.53
C ALA A 116 0.07 8.55 -3.28
N ASN A 117 0.80 7.88 -4.18
CA ASN A 117 0.30 6.67 -4.86
C ASN A 117 0.13 5.50 -3.87
N LEU A 118 1.08 5.32 -2.94
CA LEU A 118 0.97 4.33 -1.87
C LEU A 118 -0.22 4.63 -0.94
N ASP A 119 -0.39 5.89 -0.53
CA ASP A 119 -1.51 6.35 0.30
C ASP A 119 -2.86 6.06 -0.38
N LYS A 120 -2.98 6.36 -1.67
CA LYS A 120 -4.19 6.08 -2.46
C LYS A 120 -4.49 4.58 -2.56
N ALA A 121 -3.45 3.76 -2.75
CA ALA A 121 -3.59 2.31 -2.77
C ALA A 121 -4.03 1.76 -1.42
N PHE A 122 -3.49 2.30 -0.32
CA PHE A 122 -3.89 1.92 1.04
C PHE A 122 -5.33 2.34 1.36
N GLN A 123 -5.76 3.54 0.98
CA GLN A 123 -7.17 3.95 1.10
C GLN A 123 -8.09 2.96 0.38
N SER A 124 -7.73 2.56 -0.84
CA SER A 124 -8.53 1.60 -1.63
C SER A 124 -8.58 0.21 -0.96
N LEU A 125 -7.50 -0.22 -0.31
CA LEU A 125 -7.47 -1.45 0.49
C LEU A 125 -8.37 -1.32 1.73
N ALA A 126 -8.32 -0.19 2.42
CA ALA A 126 -9.12 0.10 3.60
C ALA A 126 -10.62 0.12 3.28
N ASP A 127 -11.01 0.70 2.15
CA ASP A 127 -12.39 0.71 1.65
C ASP A 127 -12.89 -0.70 1.33
N LYS A 128 -12.06 -1.53 0.69
CA LYS A 128 -12.37 -2.95 0.45
C LYS A 128 -12.54 -3.72 1.76
N ALA A 129 -11.66 -3.50 2.74
CA ALA A 129 -11.77 -4.15 4.05
C ALA A 129 -13.07 -3.78 4.78
N GLU A 130 -13.57 -2.55 4.62
CA GLU A 130 -14.88 -2.15 5.14
C GLU A 130 -16.04 -2.87 4.43
N VAL A 131 -15.99 -2.99 3.10
CA VAL A 131 -16.99 -3.75 2.34
C VAL A 131 -17.01 -5.22 2.79
N ASP A 132 -15.85 -5.85 2.93
CA ASP A 132 -15.72 -7.23 3.40
C ASP A 132 -16.29 -7.41 4.83
N ALA A 133 -16.00 -6.47 5.72
CA ALA A 133 -16.50 -6.51 7.10
C ALA A 133 -18.02 -6.40 7.15
N LYS A 134 -18.61 -5.51 6.33
CA LYS A 134 -20.07 -5.37 6.19
C LYS A 134 -20.70 -6.64 5.62
N ALA A 135 -20.12 -7.22 4.56
CA ALA A 135 -20.60 -8.46 3.96
C ALA A 135 -20.57 -9.64 4.95
N SER A 136 -19.49 -9.75 5.73
CA SER A 136 -19.34 -10.80 6.74
C SER A 136 -20.41 -10.71 7.82
N LYS A 137 -20.70 -9.51 8.34
CA LYS A 137 -21.78 -9.29 9.32
C LYS A 137 -23.16 -9.66 8.80
N ILE A 138 -23.46 -9.31 7.55
CA ILE A 138 -24.73 -9.68 6.91
C ILE A 138 -24.87 -11.21 6.89
N LEU A 139 -23.82 -11.92 6.45
CA LEU A 139 -23.82 -13.37 6.38
C LEU A 139 -23.98 -14.01 7.78
N ASP A 140 -23.30 -13.48 8.80
CA ASP A 140 -23.42 -13.99 10.17
C ASP A 140 -24.82 -13.77 10.74
N GLY A 141 -25.44 -12.62 10.46
CA GLY A 141 -26.85 -12.37 10.80
C GLY A 141 -27.81 -13.34 10.11
N TYR A 142 -27.56 -13.69 8.84
CA TYR A 142 -28.34 -14.72 8.14
C TYR A 142 -28.14 -16.11 8.75
N LYS A 143 -26.90 -16.50 9.08
CA LYS A 143 -26.60 -17.78 9.75
C LYS A 143 -27.30 -17.88 11.10
N GLU A 144 -27.29 -16.82 11.89
CA GLU A 144 -27.97 -16.79 13.19
C GLU A 144 -29.48 -17.01 13.05
N LYS A 145 -30.12 -16.34 12.09
CA LYS A 145 -31.55 -16.53 11.76
C LYS A 145 -31.84 -17.98 11.34
N LEU A 146 -31.00 -18.56 10.48
CA LEU A 146 -31.14 -19.96 10.05
C LEU A 146 -31.00 -20.93 11.23
N SER A 147 -30.07 -20.69 12.14
CA SER A 147 -29.88 -21.51 13.34
C SER A 147 -31.09 -21.45 14.28
N LYS A 148 -31.65 -20.25 14.51
CA LYS A 148 -32.87 -20.05 15.32
C LYS A 148 -34.10 -20.72 14.71
N LEU A 149 -34.23 -20.68 13.39
CA LEU A 149 -35.30 -21.37 12.67
C LEU A 149 -35.17 -22.90 12.82
N LYS A 150 -33.95 -23.44 12.68
CA LYS A 150 -33.69 -24.89 12.84
C LYS A 150 -33.91 -25.39 14.28
N SER A 151 -33.70 -24.54 15.29
CA SER A 151 -33.93 -24.90 16.70
C SER A 151 -35.38 -24.71 17.17
N GLY A 152 -36.31 -24.30 16.28
CA GLY A 152 -37.72 -24.06 16.63
C GLY A 152 -37.94 -22.82 17.51
N GLN A 153 -36.92 -21.98 17.68
CA GLN A 153 -37.03 -20.71 18.41
C GLN A 153 -37.85 -19.70 17.62
N LYS A 154 -38.79 -19.02 18.28
CA LYS A 154 -39.62 -17.97 17.68
C LYS A 154 -38.72 -16.83 17.20
N LEU A 155 -38.75 -16.54 15.89
CA LEU A 155 -38.08 -15.37 15.31
C LEU A 155 -38.72 -14.11 15.90
N SER A 156 -37.98 -13.42 16.78
CA SER A 156 -38.37 -12.12 17.29
C SER A 156 -38.22 -11.07 16.18
N ALA A 157 -39.27 -10.28 15.95
CA ALA A 157 -39.21 -9.10 15.07
C ALA A 157 -38.38 -7.94 15.68
N ASP A 158 -38.01 -8.03 16.96
CA ASP A 158 -37.32 -6.97 17.71
C ASP A 158 -35.78 -7.05 17.61
N THR A 159 -35.25 -7.25 16.40
CA THR A 159 -33.79 -7.18 16.14
C THR A 159 -33.39 -6.22 15.04
N ASP A 160 -34.22 -5.22 14.76
CA ASP A 160 -33.78 -4.00 14.05
C ASP A 160 -32.76 -3.18 14.88
N LYS A 161 -32.53 -3.58 16.14
CA LYS A 161 -31.33 -3.23 16.92
C LYS A 161 -30.19 -4.24 16.74
N ALA A 162 -29.97 -4.76 15.54
CA ALA A 162 -28.61 -5.07 15.11
C ALA A 162 -27.86 -3.73 15.13
N LYS A 163 -27.37 -3.36 16.32
CA LYS A 163 -26.68 -2.12 16.63
C LYS A 163 -25.80 -1.78 15.45
N ALA A 164 -26.16 -0.71 14.76
CA ALA A 164 -25.30 0.02 13.85
C ALA A 164 -24.12 0.57 14.65
N VAL A 165 -23.22 -0.31 15.10
CA VAL A 165 -21.81 0.05 15.10
C VAL A 165 -21.46 -0.01 13.62
N GLN A 166 -21.68 1.10 12.94
CA GLN A 166 -21.10 1.34 11.64
C GLN A 166 -19.60 1.13 11.85
N GLU A 167 -19.12 0.00 11.38
CA GLU A 167 -17.72 -0.34 11.52
C GLU A 167 -17.00 0.53 10.51
N ASN A 168 -16.54 1.70 10.95
CA ASN A 168 -15.75 2.62 10.16
C ASN A 168 -14.33 2.07 10.01
N VAL A 169 -14.22 0.81 9.52
CA VAL A 169 -12.97 0.07 9.38
C VAL A 169 -12.03 0.85 8.48
N SER A 170 -12.52 1.40 7.36
CA SER A 170 -11.70 2.20 6.45
C SER A 170 -11.09 3.39 7.19
N GLN A 171 -11.93 4.19 7.88
CA GLN A 171 -11.48 5.35 8.65
C GLN A 171 -10.47 4.98 9.74
N LYS A 172 -10.69 3.88 10.48
CA LYS A 172 -9.76 3.39 11.51
C LYS A 172 -8.41 3.01 10.92
N LEU A 173 -8.39 2.27 9.80
CA LEU A 173 -7.16 1.88 9.12
C LEU A 173 -6.39 3.10 8.61
N VAL A 174 -7.08 4.06 7.99
CA VAL A 174 -6.47 5.31 7.52
C VAL A 174 -5.91 6.12 8.68
N THR A 175 -6.62 6.17 9.80
CA THR A 175 -6.13 6.84 11.02
C THR A 175 -4.87 6.15 11.56
N LEU A 176 -4.81 4.82 11.55
CA LEU A 176 -3.63 4.08 11.98
C LEU A 176 -2.44 4.28 11.04
N ALA A 177 -2.65 4.28 9.73
CA ALA A 177 -1.60 4.57 8.76
C ALA A 177 -1.06 6.00 8.92
N GLN A 178 -1.95 6.97 9.20
CA GLN A 178 -1.53 8.33 9.50
C GLN A 178 -0.72 8.41 10.80
N ALA A 179 -1.18 7.76 11.88
CA ALA A 179 -0.45 7.70 13.13
C ALA A 179 0.91 7.01 12.97
N TRP A 180 0.98 5.97 12.14
CA TRP A 180 2.22 5.30 11.76
C TRP A 180 3.17 6.28 11.07
N LYS A 181 2.70 7.01 10.05
CA LYS A 181 3.50 8.01 9.29
C LYS A 181 4.05 9.09 10.20
N ASP A 182 3.23 9.65 11.07
CA ASP A 182 3.63 10.75 11.95
C ASP A 182 4.68 10.28 12.96
N ALA A 183 4.49 9.09 13.54
CA ALA A 183 5.48 8.48 14.43
C ALA A 183 6.76 8.08 13.68
N TYR A 184 6.66 7.61 12.43
CA TYR A 184 7.81 7.34 11.58
C TYR A 184 8.64 8.59 11.33
N LYS A 185 8.00 9.72 10.97
CA LYS A 185 8.69 11.00 10.74
C LYS A 185 9.43 11.49 11.98
N VAL A 186 8.87 11.27 13.17
CA VAL A 186 9.50 11.66 14.45
C VAL A 186 10.65 10.74 14.83
N SER A 187 10.47 9.43 14.66
CA SER A 187 11.45 8.42 15.11
C SER A 187 12.52 8.08 14.08
N GLY A 188 12.26 8.35 12.80
CA GLY A 188 13.09 7.94 11.68
C GLY A 188 13.05 6.44 11.38
N SER A 189 12.13 5.66 11.96
CA SER A 189 12.09 4.20 11.80
C SER A 189 10.68 3.61 11.71
N LYS A 190 10.57 2.50 11.00
CA LYS A 190 9.33 1.71 10.89
C LYS A 190 8.89 1.14 12.24
N GLU A 191 9.83 0.81 13.12
CA GLU A 191 9.56 0.32 14.47
C GLU A 191 8.88 1.39 15.33
N GLY A 192 9.32 2.65 15.22
CA GLY A 192 8.68 3.77 15.91
C GLY A 192 7.25 4.01 15.42
N GLY A 193 7.03 3.92 14.09
CA GLY A 193 5.70 3.91 13.48
C GLY A 193 4.80 2.79 14.04
N MET A 194 5.28 1.55 14.03
CA MET A 194 4.50 0.40 14.50
C MET A 194 4.21 0.44 16.00
N LYS A 195 5.15 0.94 16.83
CA LYS A 195 4.91 1.13 18.27
C LYS A 195 3.70 2.03 18.52
N LYS A 196 3.55 3.09 17.72
CA LYS A 196 2.39 3.99 17.82
C LYS A 196 1.10 3.27 17.42
N VAL A 197 1.10 2.52 16.32
CA VAL A 197 -0.05 1.73 15.84
C VAL A 197 -0.53 0.75 16.91
N LEU A 198 0.39 -0.05 17.46
CA LEU A 198 0.08 -1.06 18.47
C LEU A 198 -0.58 -0.46 19.72
N SER A 199 -0.16 0.75 20.12
CA SER A 199 -0.78 1.47 21.25
C SER A 199 -2.24 1.89 20.99
N MET A 200 -2.64 2.02 19.73
CA MET A 200 -3.97 2.51 19.32
C MET A 200 -4.92 1.38 18.96
N LEU A 201 -4.41 0.22 18.52
CA LEU A 201 -5.18 -0.90 18.01
C LEU A 201 -6.27 -1.39 18.99
N ASN A 202 -5.90 -1.65 20.25
CA ASN A 202 -6.83 -2.15 21.26
C ASN A 202 -7.98 -1.18 21.55
N GLY A 203 -7.70 0.13 21.58
CA GLY A 203 -8.73 1.17 21.78
C GLY A 203 -9.62 1.36 20.55
N MET A 204 -9.08 1.15 19.35
CA MET A 204 -9.82 1.35 18.10
C MET A 204 -10.69 0.16 17.71
N PHE A 205 -10.22 -1.06 17.90
CA PHE A 205 -10.94 -2.27 17.50
C PHE A 205 -11.60 -3.01 18.66
N GLY A 206 -11.35 -2.56 19.91
CA GLY A 206 -12.12 -2.93 21.08
C GLY A 206 -12.23 -4.44 21.27
N ILE A 207 -11.26 -5.06 21.92
CA ILE A 207 -11.56 -6.30 22.63
C ILE A 207 -12.42 -5.88 23.81
N LYS A 208 -13.74 -6.07 23.72
CA LYS A 208 -14.55 -6.19 24.92
C LYS A 208 -14.09 -7.47 25.59
N ASN A 209 -13.18 -7.35 26.55
CA ASN A 209 -13.12 -8.35 27.61
C ASN A 209 -14.44 -8.18 28.36
N GLU A 210 -15.45 -8.96 27.97
CA GLU A 210 -16.60 -9.21 28.82
C GLU A 210 -16.05 -9.95 30.04
N ALA A 211 -16.00 -9.22 31.16
CA ALA A 211 -15.73 -9.75 32.50
C ALA A 211 -16.99 -10.43 33.05
#